data_AF-A0A0M3IDQ8-F1
#
_entry.id   AF-A0A0M3IDQ8-F1
#
_cell.length_a   1.000
_cell.length_b   1.000
_cell.length_c   1.000
_cell.angle_alpha   90.00
_cell.angle_beta   90.00
_cell.angle_gamma   90.00
#
_symmetry.space_group_name_H-M   'P 1'
#
loop_
_entity.id
_entity.type
_entity.pdbx_description
1 polymer ?
#
loop_
_entity_poly.entity_id
_entity_poly.type
_entity_poly.pdbx_seq_one_letter_code
_entity_poly.pdbx_strand_id
1 'polypeptide(L)'
;MMEALLSNPKVRMRDPSMVERKLKFLVDGGIDKLLVISDFDYTLSRFHDASGVKCWTTHGVFDAASEIVSSELGRKVALLKAKYLPIEFDPHMSIAEKTPHMENWWKMAHEHIIEAKFTRQAIEKFVQTSKIELRDEAEAMVVDLCRQNIPLIIFSAGIGNVIDIFMRKKFGKMPENVHIISNMMDFNEEGVVTGFREPLIHTFCKNGSVIKRKRSFFNDVNTRTNVLLMGDSLGDLNMDVGVAGEVMALKIGFLNFNVDALLDNFLVGYDIVLIDDQTVQVARNIIDLVTESRLIRSQHSASSIDRAVASSTSCRIEVVEEQQQRREETDKPHTVATDVKEKCNEPNEAKNNAYVSDLNMDVGVAGEVMALKIGFLNFNVDTLLDNFLVGYDIVLIDDQTVQVARNIIDLVTDSRVIRSQHSASSIDRAVGKLHDGSFLFSSILLHLDLLFRRCH
;
A
#
# COMPACT_ATOMS: atom_id res chain seq x y z
N MET A 1 -2.17 11.66 -22.35
CA MET A 1 -1.37 10.61 -21.66
C MET A 1 -1.68 9.21 -22.19
N MET A 2 -2.93 8.72 -22.19
CA MET A 2 -3.24 7.36 -22.70
C MET A 2 -2.67 7.08 -24.09
N GLU A 3 -2.81 8.02 -25.02
CA GLU A 3 -2.17 7.99 -26.34
C GLU A 3 -0.65 7.77 -26.29
N ALA A 4 0.07 8.52 -25.45
CA ALA A 4 1.52 8.37 -25.27
C ALA A 4 1.90 6.99 -24.69
N LEU A 5 1.11 6.47 -23.74
CA LEU A 5 1.31 5.12 -23.20
C LEU A 5 1.08 4.05 -24.27
N LEU A 6 0.01 4.17 -25.06
CA LEU A 6 -0.32 3.25 -26.16
C LEU A 6 0.67 3.35 -27.33
N SER A 7 1.32 4.49 -27.54
CA SER A 7 2.39 4.67 -28.54
C SER A 7 3.75 4.11 -28.12
N ASN A 8 3.97 3.82 -26.82
CA ASN A 8 5.25 3.32 -26.34
C ASN A 8 5.38 1.82 -26.69
N PRO A 9 6.35 1.41 -27.54
CA PRO A 9 6.47 0.02 -27.99
C PRO A 9 6.83 -0.98 -26.87
N LYS A 10 7.24 -0.51 -25.68
CA LYS A 10 7.48 -1.35 -24.49
C LYS A 10 6.24 -1.57 -23.63
N VAL A 11 5.21 -0.74 -23.76
CA VAL A 11 3.98 -0.81 -22.94
C VAL A 11 3.01 -1.86 -23.49
N ARG A 12 2.48 -2.71 -22.61
CA ARG A 12 1.29 -3.55 -22.85
C ARG A 12 0.26 -3.31 -21.75
N MET A 13 -1.02 -3.46 -22.09
CA MET A 13 -2.16 -3.32 -21.18
C MET A 13 -3.21 -4.34 -21.58
N ARG A 14 -3.89 -4.97 -20.60
CA ARG A 14 -5.00 -5.90 -20.88
C ARG A 14 -6.34 -5.19 -21.07
N ASP A 15 -6.64 -4.18 -20.25
CA ASP A 15 -7.76 -3.26 -20.45
C ASP A 15 -7.25 -1.80 -20.34
N PRO A 16 -6.90 -1.15 -21.46
CA PRO A 16 -6.54 0.27 -21.48
C PRO A 16 -7.61 1.19 -20.87
N SER A 17 -8.88 0.79 -20.92
CA SER A 17 -9.99 1.55 -20.33
C SER A 17 -9.99 1.45 -18.80
N MET A 18 -9.54 0.33 -18.23
CA MET A 18 -9.32 0.21 -16.78
C MET A 18 -8.12 1.04 -16.35
N VAL A 19 -7.04 1.01 -17.12
CA VAL A 19 -5.87 1.86 -16.91
C VAL A 19 -6.29 3.33 -16.89
N GLU A 20 -7.06 3.81 -17.88
CA GLU A 20 -7.57 5.18 -17.93
C GLU A 20 -8.45 5.52 -16.71
N ARG A 21 -9.39 4.63 -16.32
CA ARG A 21 -10.23 4.82 -15.13
C ARG A 21 -9.38 4.95 -13.84
N LYS A 22 -8.36 4.10 -13.66
CA LYS A 22 -7.44 4.17 -12.52
C LYS A 22 -6.62 5.46 -12.52
N LEU A 23 -6.06 5.83 -13.66
CA LEU A 23 -5.29 7.06 -13.82
C LEU A 23 -6.14 8.29 -13.49
N LYS A 24 -7.39 8.34 -13.96
CA LYS A 24 -8.33 9.39 -13.57
C LYS A 24 -8.59 9.42 -12.06
N PHE A 25 -8.78 8.26 -11.41
CA PHE A 25 -8.97 8.20 -9.96
C PHE A 25 -7.73 8.68 -9.17
N LEU A 26 -6.51 8.31 -9.62
CA LEU A 26 -5.25 8.80 -9.05
C LEU A 26 -5.16 10.33 -9.16
N VAL A 27 -5.42 10.89 -10.35
CA VAL A 27 -5.37 12.33 -10.64
C VAL A 27 -6.47 13.12 -9.92
N ASP A 28 -7.67 12.56 -9.82
CA ASP A 28 -8.80 13.21 -9.12
C ASP A 28 -8.57 13.26 -7.61
N GLY A 29 -7.94 12.22 -7.03
CA GLY A 29 -7.53 12.19 -5.62
C GLY A 29 -6.35 13.10 -5.28
N GLY A 30 -5.41 13.27 -6.21
CA GLY A 30 -4.24 14.17 -6.07
C GLY A 30 -3.12 13.63 -5.17
N ILE A 31 -1.98 14.34 -5.13
CA ILE A 31 -0.77 13.87 -4.42
C ILE A 31 -0.97 13.63 -2.93
N ASP A 32 -1.86 14.39 -2.29
CA ASP A 32 -2.13 14.30 -0.84
C ASP A 32 -2.79 12.96 -0.46
N LYS A 33 -3.31 12.20 -1.45
CA LYS A 33 -3.83 10.84 -1.31
C LYS A 33 -2.92 9.75 -1.89
N LEU A 34 -1.83 10.12 -2.58
CA LEU A 34 -0.95 9.17 -3.26
C LEU A 34 0.05 8.53 -2.28
N LEU A 35 0.28 7.23 -2.47
CA LEU A 35 1.34 6.42 -1.88
C LEU A 35 2.03 5.65 -3.01
N VAL A 36 3.37 5.59 -2.99
CA VAL A 36 4.12 4.73 -3.92
C VAL A 36 4.63 3.51 -3.16
N ILE A 37 4.41 2.31 -3.71
CA ILE A 37 4.93 1.05 -3.17
C ILE A 37 5.71 0.36 -4.29
N SER A 38 6.95 -0.04 -4.00
CA SER A 38 7.85 -0.60 -5.01
C SER A 38 8.69 -1.73 -4.43
N ASP A 39 8.95 -2.78 -5.22
CA ASP A 39 10.16 -3.57 -4.98
C ASP A 39 11.42 -2.75 -5.34
N PHE A 40 12.60 -3.23 -4.93
CA PHE A 40 13.89 -2.65 -5.27
C PHE A 40 14.62 -3.39 -6.41
N ASP A 41 14.81 -4.71 -6.28
CA ASP A 41 15.71 -5.51 -7.11
C ASP A 41 15.06 -5.82 -8.46
N TYR A 42 15.64 -5.33 -9.55
CA TYR A 42 15.05 -5.36 -10.90
C TYR A 42 13.69 -4.64 -11.02
N THR A 43 13.30 -3.82 -10.02
CA THR A 43 12.16 -2.90 -10.13
C THR A 43 12.65 -1.45 -10.11
N LEU A 44 13.23 -0.96 -9.01
CA LEU A 44 13.92 0.34 -8.97
C LEU A 44 15.34 0.24 -9.54
N SER A 45 16.02 -0.90 -9.32
CA SER A 45 17.26 -1.21 -10.00
C SER A 45 17.02 -1.78 -11.40
N ARG A 46 18.00 -1.59 -12.29
CA ARG A 46 17.99 -2.15 -13.65
C ARG A 46 18.10 -3.67 -13.59
N PHE A 47 17.56 -4.35 -14.60
CA PHE A 47 17.89 -5.75 -14.88
C PHE A 47 19.23 -5.89 -15.61
N HIS A 48 19.55 -4.97 -16.51
CA HIS A 48 20.82 -4.95 -17.23
C HIS A 48 21.36 -3.53 -17.43
N ASP A 49 22.67 -3.40 -17.57
CA ASP A 49 23.36 -2.13 -17.86
C ASP A 49 23.26 -1.76 -19.36
N ALA A 50 23.77 -0.59 -19.73
CA ALA A 50 23.74 -0.11 -21.12
C ALA A 50 24.54 -0.97 -22.12
N SER A 51 25.33 -1.95 -21.66
CA SER A 51 26.03 -2.95 -22.49
C SER A 51 25.28 -4.28 -22.61
N GLY A 52 24.12 -4.42 -21.94
CA GLY A 52 23.34 -5.66 -21.88
C GLY A 52 23.84 -6.66 -20.82
N VAL A 53 24.80 -6.27 -19.97
CA VAL A 53 25.28 -7.14 -18.89
C VAL A 53 24.32 -7.04 -17.70
N LYS A 54 23.91 -8.20 -17.18
CA LYS A 54 22.95 -8.29 -16.07
C LYS A 54 23.48 -7.59 -14.80
N CYS A 55 22.70 -6.66 -14.28
CA CYS A 55 22.96 -5.96 -13.02
C CYS A 55 22.79 -6.90 -11.82
N TRP A 56 23.28 -6.47 -10.66
CA TRP A 56 23.20 -7.26 -9.43
C TRP A 56 21.94 -6.94 -8.63
N THR A 57 21.40 -7.95 -7.94
CA THR A 57 20.46 -7.74 -6.83
C THR A 57 21.18 -7.40 -5.54
N THR A 58 20.44 -7.07 -4.48
CA THR A 58 20.94 -7.00 -3.11
C THR A 58 21.66 -8.28 -2.66
N HIS A 59 21.13 -9.46 -3.00
CA HIS A 59 21.79 -10.77 -2.80
C HIS A 59 23.02 -10.93 -3.73
N GLY A 60 22.96 -10.37 -4.94
CA GLY A 60 24.07 -10.27 -5.90
C GLY A 60 25.38 -9.75 -5.31
N VAL A 61 25.29 -8.82 -4.34
CA VAL A 61 26.44 -8.31 -3.60
C VAL A 61 27.13 -9.41 -2.79
N PHE A 62 26.35 -10.27 -2.12
CA PHE A 62 26.88 -11.36 -1.31
C PHE A 62 27.35 -12.54 -2.15
N ASP A 63 26.80 -12.75 -3.34
CA ASP A 63 27.29 -13.76 -4.28
C ASP A 63 28.75 -13.48 -4.68
N ALA A 64 29.02 -12.25 -5.14
CA ALA A 64 30.38 -11.82 -5.52
C ALA A 64 31.31 -11.69 -4.31
N ALA A 65 30.80 -11.18 -3.17
CA ALA A 65 31.57 -11.10 -1.94
C ALA A 65 31.96 -12.48 -1.38
N SER A 66 31.09 -13.48 -1.54
CA SER A 66 31.34 -14.85 -1.07
C SER A 66 32.56 -15.47 -1.73
N GLU A 67 32.68 -15.33 -3.05
CA GLU A 67 33.82 -15.84 -3.82
C GLU A 67 35.14 -15.14 -3.48
N ILE A 68 35.09 -13.86 -3.09
CA ILE A 68 36.24 -13.07 -2.59
C ILE A 68 36.63 -13.49 -1.16
N VAL A 69 35.67 -13.84 -0.30
CA VAL A 69 35.91 -14.23 1.10
C VAL A 69 36.37 -15.67 1.24
N SER A 70 35.76 -16.61 0.50
CA SER A 70 36.14 -18.03 0.51
C SER A 70 35.59 -18.78 -0.70
N SER A 71 36.43 -19.56 -1.37
CA SER A 71 36.02 -20.45 -2.46
C SER A 71 35.01 -21.53 -2.00
N GLU A 72 35.00 -21.92 -0.72
CA GLU A 72 33.97 -22.80 -0.17
C GLU A 72 32.60 -22.09 -0.10
N LEU A 73 32.60 -20.82 0.31
CA LEU A 73 31.39 -20.02 0.45
C LEU A 73 30.79 -19.67 -0.91
N GLY A 74 31.61 -19.25 -1.87
CA GLY A 74 31.20 -19.08 -3.27
C GLY A 74 30.58 -20.37 -3.84
N ARG A 75 31.18 -21.54 -3.58
CA ARG A 75 30.64 -22.85 -3.98
C ARG A 75 29.30 -23.17 -3.29
N LYS A 76 29.14 -22.91 -1.99
CA LYS A 76 27.86 -23.09 -1.25
C LYS A 76 26.75 -22.27 -1.92
N VAL A 77 27.01 -20.98 -2.15
CA VAL A 77 26.05 -20.03 -2.75
C VAL A 77 25.70 -20.40 -4.20
N ALA A 78 26.69 -20.79 -5.01
CA ALA A 78 26.46 -21.27 -6.38
C ALA A 78 25.57 -22.52 -6.43
N LEU A 79 25.75 -23.46 -5.49
CA LEU A 79 24.92 -24.66 -5.40
C LEU A 79 23.48 -24.37 -4.95
N LEU A 80 23.26 -23.42 -4.04
CA LEU A 80 21.92 -22.94 -3.70
C LEU A 80 21.21 -22.38 -4.94
N LYS A 81 21.86 -21.47 -5.67
CA LYS A 81 21.33 -20.91 -6.92
C LYS A 81 20.98 -21.97 -7.95
N ALA A 82 21.88 -22.91 -8.22
CA ALA A 82 21.67 -23.97 -9.19
C ALA A 82 20.47 -24.89 -8.83
N LYS A 83 20.18 -25.06 -7.53
CA LYS A 83 19.03 -25.81 -7.05
C LYS A 83 17.71 -25.04 -7.12
N TYR A 84 17.70 -23.75 -6.74
CA TYR A 84 16.46 -23.03 -6.48
C TYR A 84 16.01 -22.08 -7.60
N LEU A 85 16.90 -21.54 -8.43
CA LEU A 85 16.52 -20.72 -9.59
C LEU A 85 15.59 -21.46 -10.57
N PRO A 86 15.79 -22.76 -10.89
CA PRO A 86 14.84 -23.50 -11.72
C PRO A 86 13.44 -23.58 -11.09
N ILE A 87 13.38 -23.77 -9.77
CA ILE A 87 12.12 -23.87 -9.02
C ILE A 87 11.37 -22.52 -8.97
N GLU A 88 12.09 -21.41 -8.80
CA GLU A 88 11.49 -20.07 -8.81
C GLU A 88 10.79 -19.78 -10.14
N PHE A 89 11.41 -20.16 -11.27
CA PHE A 89 10.93 -19.86 -12.62
C PHE A 89 10.18 -21.00 -13.33
N ASP A 90 9.96 -22.15 -12.68
CA ASP A 90 9.22 -23.27 -13.26
C ASP A 90 7.76 -22.86 -13.61
N PRO A 91 7.33 -22.90 -14.89
CA PRO A 91 5.98 -22.49 -15.28
C PRO A 91 4.89 -23.52 -14.90
N HIS A 92 5.28 -24.72 -14.44
CA HIS A 92 4.37 -25.82 -14.09
C HIS A 92 4.11 -25.95 -12.59
N MET A 93 4.95 -25.35 -11.73
CA MET A 93 4.74 -25.31 -10.27
C MET A 93 3.89 -24.11 -9.85
N SER A 94 2.91 -24.34 -8.96
CA SER A 94 2.12 -23.26 -8.36
C SER A 94 2.91 -22.44 -7.34
N ILE A 95 2.41 -21.24 -7.03
CA ILE A 95 2.99 -20.37 -5.97
C ILE A 95 3.02 -21.09 -4.61
N ALA A 96 2.01 -21.91 -4.31
CA ALA A 96 1.93 -22.68 -3.07
C ALA A 96 3.05 -23.73 -2.97
N GLU A 97 3.35 -24.43 -4.07
CA GLU A 97 4.43 -25.43 -4.12
C GLU A 97 5.82 -24.77 -4.10
N LYS A 98 6.00 -23.62 -4.76
CA LYS A 98 7.27 -22.87 -4.76
C LYS A 98 7.59 -22.22 -3.41
N THR A 99 6.58 -21.79 -2.66
CA THR A 99 6.72 -21.06 -1.38
C THR A 99 7.71 -21.71 -0.39
N PRO A 100 7.55 -22.98 0.03
CA PRO A 100 8.48 -23.61 0.97
C PRO A 100 9.90 -23.77 0.41
N HIS A 101 10.06 -23.89 -0.91
CA HIS A 101 11.39 -23.91 -1.54
C HIS A 101 12.08 -22.54 -1.46
N MET A 102 11.34 -21.45 -1.68
CA MET A 102 11.88 -20.09 -1.54
C MET A 102 12.21 -19.77 -0.08
N GLU A 103 11.33 -20.10 0.87
CA GLU A 103 11.64 -19.98 2.30
C GLU A 103 12.97 -20.66 2.66
N ASN A 104 13.15 -21.91 2.23
CA ASN A 104 14.36 -22.68 2.54
C ASN A 104 15.60 -22.10 1.81
N TRP A 105 15.45 -21.57 0.60
CA TRP A 105 16.57 -20.93 -0.11
C TRP A 105 17.05 -19.68 0.61
N TRP A 106 16.13 -18.78 0.96
CA TRP A 106 16.46 -17.56 1.72
C TRP A 106 17.04 -17.88 3.10
N LYS A 107 16.48 -18.84 3.83
CA LYS A 107 17.02 -19.30 5.13
C LYS A 107 18.48 -19.77 5.00
N MET A 108 18.78 -20.65 4.05
CA MET A 108 20.17 -21.12 3.81
C MET A 108 21.11 -20.01 3.31
N ALA A 109 20.61 -19.07 2.50
CA ALA A 109 21.41 -17.92 2.05
C ALA A 109 21.76 -16.99 3.22
N HIS A 110 20.79 -16.69 4.09
CA HIS A 110 21.00 -15.91 5.31
C HIS A 110 21.96 -16.62 6.29
N GLU A 111 21.79 -17.94 6.49
CA GLU A 111 22.68 -18.77 7.30
C GLU A 111 24.14 -18.69 6.83
N HIS A 112 24.40 -18.83 5.53
CA HIS A 112 25.76 -18.74 4.99
C HIS A 112 26.38 -17.33 5.14
N ILE A 113 25.58 -16.26 5.15
CA ILE A 113 26.07 -14.90 5.43
C ILE A 113 26.45 -14.75 6.92
N ILE A 114 25.71 -15.40 7.83
CA ILE A 114 26.02 -15.41 9.27
C ILE A 114 27.26 -16.29 9.55
N GLU A 115 27.34 -17.49 8.95
CA GLU A 115 28.52 -18.38 9.03
C GLU A 115 29.81 -17.66 8.61
N ALA A 116 29.72 -16.85 7.54
CA ALA A 116 30.82 -16.09 6.98
C ALA A 116 31.25 -14.86 7.80
N LYS A 117 30.46 -14.46 8.82
CA LYS A 117 30.77 -13.35 9.75
C LYS A 117 31.11 -12.04 9.04
N PHE A 118 30.33 -11.68 8.02
CA PHE A 118 30.49 -10.39 7.33
C PHE A 118 30.36 -9.22 8.33
N THR A 119 31.30 -8.28 8.29
CA THR A 119 31.22 -7.02 9.06
C THR A 119 30.45 -5.96 8.29
N ARG A 120 29.86 -5.00 8.98
CA ARG A 120 29.16 -3.86 8.36
C ARG A 120 30.07 -3.10 7.38
N GLN A 121 31.33 -2.88 7.74
CA GLN A 121 32.31 -2.18 6.89
C GLN A 121 32.68 -3.01 5.64
N ALA A 122 32.71 -4.35 5.74
CA ALA A 122 32.88 -5.21 4.58
C ALA A 122 31.65 -5.12 3.65
N ILE A 123 30.44 -5.20 4.19
CA ILE A 123 29.19 -5.05 3.43
C ILE A 123 29.14 -3.68 2.74
N GLU A 124 29.44 -2.60 3.47
CA GLU A 124 29.54 -1.24 2.91
C GLU A 124 30.53 -1.20 1.73
N LYS A 125 31.71 -1.82 1.86
CA LYS A 125 32.69 -1.90 0.77
C LYS A 125 32.16 -2.70 -0.44
N PHE A 126 31.52 -3.85 -0.23
CA PHE A 126 30.96 -4.65 -1.31
C PHE A 126 29.82 -3.93 -2.04
N VAL A 127 28.93 -3.23 -1.31
CA VAL A 127 27.89 -2.37 -1.90
C VAL A 127 28.52 -1.20 -2.66
N GLN A 128 29.59 -0.58 -2.12
CA GLN A 128 30.31 0.50 -2.79
C GLN A 128 30.93 0.10 -4.13
N THR A 129 31.28 -1.18 -4.32
CA THR A 129 31.83 -1.76 -5.56
C THR A 129 30.83 -2.64 -6.33
N SER A 130 29.55 -2.62 -5.96
CA SER A 130 28.53 -3.49 -6.57
C SER A 130 28.08 -2.99 -7.94
N LYS A 131 27.60 -3.90 -8.79
CA LYS A 131 26.88 -3.57 -10.04
C LYS A 131 25.37 -3.39 -9.84
N ILE A 132 24.97 -2.76 -8.73
CA ILE A 132 23.60 -2.28 -8.55
C ILE A 132 23.51 -0.91 -9.23
N GLU A 133 22.64 -0.78 -10.22
CA GLU A 133 22.33 0.48 -10.89
C GLU A 133 20.83 0.76 -10.81
N LEU A 134 20.44 2.01 -10.62
CA LEU A 134 19.04 2.43 -10.72
C LEU A 134 18.61 2.56 -12.17
N ARG A 135 17.33 2.28 -12.45
CA ARG A 135 16.69 2.60 -13.75
C ARG A 135 16.77 4.10 -14.04
N ASP A 136 16.75 4.46 -15.32
CA ASP A 136 16.76 5.88 -15.72
C ASP A 136 15.57 6.64 -15.10
N GLU A 137 15.84 7.89 -14.70
CA GLU A 137 14.95 8.77 -13.93
C GLU A 137 14.51 8.30 -12.53
N ALA A 138 14.92 7.12 -12.04
CA ALA A 138 14.52 6.65 -10.70
C ALA A 138 15.10 7.51 -9.57
N GLU A 139 16.31 8.07 -9.76
CA GLU A 139 16.92 9.04 -8.84
C GLU A 139 16.06 10.32 -8.73
N ALA A 140 15.65 10.85 -9.88
CA ALA A 140 14.86 12.06 -9.96
C ALA A 140 13.45 11.83 -9.39
N MET A 141 12.81 10.70 -9.72
CA MET A 141 11.54 10.27 -9.16
C MET A 141 11.57 10.21 -7.62
N VAL A 142 12.60 9.60 -7.02
CA VAL A 142 12.75 9.55 -5.54
C VAL A 142 12.87 10.95 -4.93
N VAL A 143 13.65 11.84 -5.57
CA VAL A 143 13.79 13.24 -5.13
C VAL A 143 12.50 14.04 -5.29
N ASP A 144 11.74 13.84 -6.36
CA ASP A 144 10.48 14.54 -6.63
C ASP A 144 9.35 14.07 -5.71
N LEU A 145 9.27 12.76 -5.43
CA LEU A 145 8.40 12.21 -4.38
C LEU A 145 8.73 12.80 -3.00
N CYS A 146 10.02 12.99 -2.69
CA CYS A 146 10.46 13.62 -1.44
C CYS A 146 10.05 15.10 -1.38
N ARG A 147 10.23 15.85 -2.47
CA ARG A 147 9.81 17.27 -2.59
C ARG A 147 8.31 17.47 -2.40
N GLN A 148 7.49 16.54 -2.87
CA GLN A 148 6.03 16.59 -2.79
C GLN A 148 5.45 15.96 -1.51
N ASN A 149 6.30 15.47 -0.59
CA ASN A 149 5.89 14.71 0.60
C ASN A 149 4.95 13.51 0.27
N ILE A 150 5.32 12.74 -0.74
CA ILE A 150 4.65 11.51 -1.17
C ILE A 150 5.47 10.33 -0.62
N PRO A 151 4.93 9.49 0.28
CA PRO A 151 5.68 8.36 0.83
C PRO A 151 6.03 7.32 -0.25
N LEU A 152 7.25 6.80 -0.17
CA LEU A 152 7.75 5.68 -0.98
C LEU A 152 8.09 4.51 -0.05
N ILE A 153 7.29 3.44 -0.12
CA ILE A 153 7.61 2.17 0.53
C ILE A 153 8.45 1.34 -0.44
N ILE A 154 9.66 0.99 -0.03
CA ILE A 154 10.49 -0.01 -0.70
C ILE A 154 10.27 -1.35 0.02
N PHE A 155 9.42 -2.22 -0.55
CA PHE A 155 9.05 -3.51 0.04
C PHE A 155 9.72 -4.63 -0.75
N SER A 156 10.85 -5.14 -0.24
CA SER A 156 11.69 -6.07 -1.00
C SER A 156 12.06 -7.35 -0.27
N ALA A 157 12.02 -8.45 -1.02
CA ALA A 157 12.56 -9.76 -0.63
C ALA A 157 14.10 -9.80 -0.65
N GLY A 158 14.76 -8.71 -1.09
CA GLY A 158 16.19 -8.52 -0.99
C GLY A 158 16.72 -8.38 0.45
N ILE A 159 17.95 -7.88 0.55
CA ILE A 159 18.63 -7.57 1.83
C ILE A 159 18.51 -6.07 2.10
N GLY A 160 17.70 -5.70 3.10
CA GLY A 160 17.35 -4.31 3.39
C GLY A 160 18.54 -3.43 3.78
N ASN A 161 19.59 -3.99 4.37
CA ASN A 161 20.82 -3.25 4.68
C ASN A 161 21.62 -2.87 3.42
N VAL A 162 21.57 -3.68 2.36
CA VAL A 162 22.18 -3.33 1.07
C VAL A 162 21.43 -2.16 0.45
N ILE A 163 20.09 -2.20 0.48
CA ILE A 163 19.24 -1.09 0.02
C ILE A 163 19.53 0.18 0.83
N ASP A 164 19.59 0.09 2.16
CA ASP A 164 19.85 1.24 3.03
C ASP A 164 21.22 1.88 2.77
N ILE A 165 22.29 1.08 2.68
CA ILE A 165 23.64 1.55 2.36
C ILE A 165 23.70 2.15 0.95
N PHE A 166 23.10 1.47 -0.04
CA PHE A 166 23.08 1.91 -1.44
C PHE A 166 22.36 3.27 -1.58
N MET A 167 21.15 3.38 -1.04
CA MET A 167 20.36 4.62 -1.06
C MET A 167 21.08 5.75 -0.32
N ARG A 168 21.66 5.50 0.87
CA ARG A 168 22.45 6.52 1.59
C ARG A 168 23.67 6.99 0.80
N LYS A 169 24.42 6.08 0.16
CA LYS A 169 25.55 6.45 -0.71
C LYS A 169 25.08 7.27 -1.91
N LYS A 170 23.94 6.91 -2.50
CA LYS A 170 23.40 7.49 -3.73
C LYS A 170 22.83 8.90 -3.53
N PHE A 171 22.11 9.13 -2.43
CA PHE A 171 21.45 10.41 -2.11
C PHE A 171 22.16 11.22 -1.00
N GLY A 172 23.32 10.77 -0.52
CA GLY A 172 24.09 11.39 0.58
C GLY A 172 23.50 11.16 1.99
N LYS A 173 22.17 11.05 2.09
CA LYS A 173 21.41 10.55 3.24
C LYS A 173 20.25 9.68 2.74
N MET A 174 19.58 8.96 3.64
CA MET A 174 18.29 8.35 3.29
C MET A 174 17.25 9.48 3.08
N PRO A 175 16.49 9.52 1.97
CA PRO A 175 15.40 10.47 1.80
C PRO A 175 14.30 10.27 2.85
N GLU A 176 13.73 11.35 3.35
CA GLU A 176 12.87 11.33 4.55
C GLU A 176 11.49 10.70 4.32
N ASN A 177 11.05 10.59 3.06
CA ASN A 177 9.83 9.93 2.63
C ASN A 177 10.03 8.43 2.26
N VAL A 178 11.24 7.89 2.38
CA VAL A 178 11.57 6.51 1.95
C VAL A 178 11.59 5.56 3.13
N HIS A 179 10.79 4.49 3.03
CA HIS A 179 10.62 3.50 4.10
C HIS A 179 10.91 2.09 3.59
N ILE A 180 11.98 1.48 4.09
CA ILE A 180 12.39 0.12 3.72
C ILE A 180 11.66 -0.93 4.59
N ILE A 181 11.11 -1.94 3.91
CA ILE A 181 10.49 -3.14 4.46
C ILE A 181 11.14 -4.32 3.73
N SER A 182 12.14 -4.93 4.35
CA SER A 182 12.99 -5.95 3.72
C SER A 182 13.73 -6.75 4.78
N ASN A 183 14.46 -7.80 4.39
CA ASN A 183 15.22 -8.64 5.32
C ASN A 183 16.37 -7.83 5.92
N MET A 184 16.19 -7.38 7.16
CA MET A 184 17.18 -6.57 7.87
C MET A 184 18.11 -7.47 8.68
N MET A 185 19.42 -7.30 8.52
CA MET A 185 20.46 -7.89 9.35
C MET A 185 20.53 -7.22 10.72
N ASP A 186 20.75 -8.04 11.74
CA ASP A 186 21.23 -7.62 13.05
C ASP A 186 22.74 -7.85 13.20
N PHE A 187 23.36 -7.03 14.04
CA PHE A 187 24.80 -6.97 14.24
C PHE A 187 25.12 -6.97 15.74
N ASN A 188 26.24 -7.57 16.13
CA ASN A 188 26.81 -7.42 17.48
C ASN A 188 27.55 -6.08 17.66
N GLU A 189 28.13 -5.88 18.85
CA GLU A 189 28.89 -4.67 19.22
C GLU A 189 30.15 -4.49 18.34
N GLU A 190 30.76 -5.59 17.90
CA GLU A 190 31.88 -5.62 16.96
C GLU A 190 31.48 -5.32 15.49
N GLY A 191 30.19 -5.18 15.20
CA GLY A 191 29.68 -4.87 13.87
C GLY A 191 29.69 -6.05 12.88
N VAL A 192 29.72 -7.29 13.38
CA VAL A 192 29.56 -8.56 12.64
C VAL A 192 28.07 -8.93 12.55
N VAL A 193 27.62 -9.42 11.40
CA VAL A 193 26.24 -9.95 11.24
C VAL A 193 26.01 -11.17 12.13
N THR A 194 24.94 -11.15 12.93
CA THR A 194 24.57 -12.26 13.84
C THR A 194 23.23 -12.92 13.49
N GLY A 195 22.40 -12.28 12.68
CA GLY A 195 21.07 -12.79 12.32
C GLY A 195 20.33 -11.88 11.34
N PHE A 196 19.11 -12.28 10.99
CA PHE A 196 18.15 -11.47 10.23
C PHE A 196 16.84 -11.35 11.02
N ARG A 197 16.11 -10.23 10.83
CA ARG A 197 14.87 -9.94 11.53
C ARG A 197 13.67 -10.63 10.90
N GLU A 198 12.89 -11.32 11.73
CA GLU A 198 11.60 -11.91 11.36
C GLU A 198 10.49 -10.84 11.22
N PRO A 199 9.49 -11.03 10.33
CA PRO A 199 9.28 -12.21 9.51
C PRO A 199 10.17 -12.21 8.26
N LEU A 200 10.67 -13.38 7.86
CA LEU A 200 11.33 -13.57 6.57
C LEU A 200 10.47 -13.07 5.40
N ILE A 201 11.06 -12.24 4.53
CA ILE A 201 10.44 -11.75 3.30
C ILE A 201 11.10 -12.44 2.09
N HIS A 202 10.38 -13.35 1.45
CA HIS A 202 10.75 -13.98 0.17
C HIS A 202 9.74 -13.59 -0.93
N THR A 203 10.00 -13.96 -2.19
CA THR A 203 9.23 -13.52 -3.38
C THR A 203 7.71 -13.62 -3.23
N PHE A 204 7.18 -14.64 -2.52
CA PHE A 204 5.74 -14.93 -2.48
C PHE A 204 5.00 -14.49 -1.20
N CYS A 205 5.68 -13.96 -0.17
CA CYS A 205 5.02 -13.51 1.07
C CYS A 205 4.85 -11.99 1.21
N LYS A 206 5.16 -11.21 0.16
CA LYS A 206 5.05 -9.74 0.16
C LYS A 206 3.59 -9.26 0.27
N ASN A 207 3.10 -9.08 1.51
CA ASN A 207 1.80 -8.49 1.79
C ASN A 207 1.80 -7.61 3.07
N GLY A 208 0.73 -6.84 3.24
CA GLY A 208 0.58 -5.83 4.30
C GLY A 208 0.53 -6.35 5.74
N SER A 209 0.46 -7.67 5.99
CA SER A 209 0.64 -8.21 7.34
C SER A 209 2.06 -7.97 7.89
N VAL A 210 3.06 -7.92 7.00
CA VAL A 210 4.44 -7.51 7.32
C VAL A 210 4.49 -6.00 7.61
N ILE A 211 3.76 -5.22 6.81
CA ILE A 211 3.73 -3.75 6.85
C ILE A 211 3.21 -3.26 8.21
N LYS A 212 2.08 -3.79 8.71
CA LYS A 212 1.35 -3.33 9.92
C LYS A 212 2.15 -3.23 11.24
N ARG A 213 3.39 -3.70 11.32
CA ARG A 213 4.19 -3.79 12.56
C ARG A 213 4.86 -2.48 13.03
N LYS A 214 4.89 -1.39 12.25
CA LYS A 214 5.62 -0.14 12.54
C LYS A 214 4.73 1.09 12.84
N ARG A 215 4.06 1.12 14.00
CA ARG A 215 2.96 2.08 14.33
C ARG A 215 3.15 3.56 13.94
N SER A 216 4.34 4.15 14.09
CA SER A 216 4.55 5.60 13.83
C SER A 216 4.40 5.99 12.36
N PHE A 217 4.76 5.12 11.43
CA PHE A 217 4.65 5.38 9.99
C PHE A 217 3.19 5.33 9.50
N PHE A 218 2.31 4.61 10.20
CA PHE A 218 0.95 4.37 9.71
C PHE A 218 0.00 5.56 9.81
N ASN A 219 0.29 6.55 10.65
CA ASN A 219 -0.59 7.72 10.73
C ASN A 219 -0.64 8.49 9.40
N ASP A 220 0.51 8.68 8.74
CA ASP A 220 0.59 9.38 7.45
C ASP A 220 0.15 8.49 6.28
N VAL A 221 0.46 7.19 6.34
CA VAL A 221 0.10 6.19 5.31
C VAL A 221 -1.40 5.89 5.29
N ASN A 222 -2.06 5.78 6.44
CA ASN A 222 -3.48 5.43 6.53
C ASN A 222 -4.43 6.49 5.94
N THR A 223 -3.92 7.67 5.56
CA THR A 223 -4.67 8.71 4.82
C THR A 223 -4.55 8.58 3.30
N ARG A 224 -3.63 7.75 2.79
CA ARG A 224 -3.32 7.61 1.37
C ARG A 224 -4.15 6.48 0.73
N THR A 225 -5.30 6.84 0.15
CA THR A 225 -6.23 5.90 -0.50
C THR A 225 -5.82 5.48 -1.92
N ASN A 226 -4.80 6.12 -2.50
CA ASN A 226 -4.42 5.93 -3.90
C ASN A 226 -3.00 5.35 -3.94
N VAL A 227 -2.81 4.18 -4.56
CA VAL A 227 -1.49 3.52 -4.65
C VAL A 227 -1.00 3.47 -6.09
N LEU A 228 0.27 3.82 -6.28
CA LEU A 228 1.06 3.41 -7.44
C LEU A 228 1.98 2.26 -6.99
N LEU A 229 1.71 1.05 -7.48
CA LEU A 229 2.46 -0.16 -7.16
C LEU A 229 3.40 -0.51 -8.32
N MET A 230 4.66 -0.81 -8.02
CA MET A 230 5.69 -1.22 -8.99
C MET A 230 6.36 -2.52 -8.55
N GLY A 231 6.52 -3.47 -9.47
CA GLY A 231 7.20 -4.74 -9.23
C GLY A 231 7.65 -5.40 -10.53
N ASP A 232 8.48 -6.45 -10.44
CA ASP A 232 8.97 -7.22 -11.58
C ASP A 232 8.61 -8.72 -11.49
N SER A 233 7.98 -9.15 -10.40
CA SER A 233 7.47 -10.51 -10.20
C SER A 233 5.95 -10.53 -10.02
N LEU A 234 5.34 -11.72 -10.09
CA LEU A 234 3.94 -11.91 -9.73
C LEU A 234 3.69 -11.88 -8.20
N GLY A 235 4.75 -11.97 -7.38
CA GLY A 235 4.64 -11.89 -5.92
C GLY A 235 4.41 -10.47 -5.40
N ASP A 236 4.89 -9.48 -6.15
CA ASP A 236 4.75 -8.04 -5.84
C ASP A 236 3.31 -7.53 -5.93
N LEU A 237 2.45 -8.27 -6.63
CA LEU A 237 1.04 -7.93 -6.84
C LEU A 237 0.25 -7.75 -5.55
N ASN A 238 0.73 -8.24 -4.41
CA ASN A 238 0.06 -8.17 -3.10
C ASN A 238 0.66 -7.14 -2.13
N MET A 239 1.64 -6.32 -2.55
CA MET A 239 2.30 -5.35 -1.65
C MET A 239 1.36 -4.24 -1.12
N ASP A 240 0.23 -4.00 -1.79
CA ASP A 240 -0.85 -3.10 -1.36
C ASP A 240 -1.85 -3.76 -0.39
N VAL A 241 -1.94 -5.10 -0.38
CA VAL A 241 -2.94 -5.86 0.39
C VAL A 241 -2.70 -5.72 1.89
N GLY A 242 -3.43 -4.82 2.54
CA GLY A 242 -3.33 -4.55 3.98
C GLY A 242 -2.81 -3.16 4.34
N VAL A 243 -2.55 -2.28 3.36
CA VAL A 243 -2.71 -0.83 3.55
C VAL A 243 -4.15 -0.55 3.97
N ALA A 244 -4.38 0.45 4.83
CA ALA A 244 -5.69 0.67 5.45
C ALA A 244 -6.67 1.41 4.52
N GLY A 245 -7.92 0.94 4.47
CA GLY A 245 -9.03 1.56 3.74
C GLY A 245 -9.31 0.92 2.37
N GLU A 246 -10.27 1.50 1.63
CA GLU A 246 -10.53 1.15 0.23
C GLU A 246 -9.43 1.77 -0.64
N VAL A 247 -8.38 0.99 -0.92
CA VAL A 247 -7.21 1.43 -1.68
C VAL A 247 -7.40 1.17 -3.17
N MET A 248 -7.32 2.22 -4.00
CA MET A 248 -7.22 2.05 -5.45
C MET A 248 -5.75 1.98 -5.87
N ALA A 249 -5.26 0.78 -6.16
CA ALA A 249 -3.93 0.54 -6.70
C ALA A 249 -3.91 0.49 -8.23
N LEU A 250 -3.06 1.31 -8.85
CA LEU A 250 -2.58 1.14 -10.22
C LEU A 250 -1.24 0.38 -10.19
N LYS A 251 -1.17 -0.76 -10.86
CA LYS A 251 -0.05 -1.71 -10.77
C LYS A 251 0.76 -1.73 -12.08
N ILE A 252 2.06 -1.45 -11.99
CA ILE A 252 3.03 -1.46 -13.09
C ILE A 252 3.99 -2.64 -12.91
N GLY A 253 4.06 -3.52 -13.91
CA GLY A 253 4.90 -4.72 -13.92
C GLY A 253 6.08 -4.60 -14.89
N PHE A 254 7.32 -4.69 -14.40
CA PHE A 254 8.54 -4.69 -15.19
C PHE A 254 8.88 -6.10 -15.69
N LEU A 255 8.48 -6.42 -16.91
CA LEU A 255 8.74 -7.73 -17.51
C LEU A 255 10.13 -7.74 -18.18
N ASN A 256 11.14 -8.09 -17.38
CA ASN A 256 12.55 -7.96 -17.73
C ASN A 256 13.14 -9.13 -18.57
N PHE A 257 12.52 -10.31 -18.55
CA PHE A 257 13.00 -11.52 -19.24
C PHE A 257 11.87 -12.55 -19.42
N ASN A 258 12.12 -13.63 -20.17
CA ASN A 258 11.15 -14.71 -20.45
C ASN A 258 9.78 -14.21 -20.94
N VAL A 259 9.76 -13.14 -21.75
CA VAL A 259 8.56 -12.39 -22.15
C VAL A 259 7.47 -13.32 -22.68
N ASP A 260 7.81 -14.21 -23.62
CA ASP A 260 6.86 -15.12 -24.28
C ASP A 260 6.19 -16.13 -23.33
N ALA A 261 6.79 -16.43 -22.17
CA ALA A 261 6.27 -17.36 -21.18
C ALA A 261 5.56 -16.68 -19.99
N LEU A 262 5.79 -15.37 -19.79
CA LEU A 262 5.31 -14.63 -18.63
C LEU A 262 4.31 -13.52 -18.96
N LEU A 263 4.29 -13.00 -20.19
CA LEU A 263 3.49 -11.83 -20.56
C LEU A 263 2.00 -11.96 -20.24
N ASP A 264 1.38 -13.10 -20.54
CA ASP A 264 -0.05 -13.32 -20.26
C ASP A 264 -0.34 -13.30 -18.74
N ASN A 265 0.52 -13.92 -17.93
CA ASN A 265 0.38 -13.90 -16.48
C ASN A 265 0.58 -12.49 -15.91
N PHE A 266 1.52 -11.72 -16.47
CA PHE A 266 1.72 -10.31 -16.09
C PHE A 266 0.52 -9.45 -16.51
N LEU A 267 -0.06 -9.67 -17.69
CA LEU A 267 -1.27 -8.99 -18.16
C LEU A 267 -2.53 -9.37 -17.39
N VAL A 268 -2.53 -10.52 -16.69
CA VAL A 268 -3.62 -10.89 -15.75
C VAL A 268 -3.51 -10.11 -14.43
N GLY A 269 -2.29 -9.90 -13.92
CA GLY A 269 -2.07 -9.27 -12.60
C GLY A 269 -1.83 -7.75 -12.60
N TYR A 270 -1.14 -7.22 -13.61
CA TYR A 270 -0.74 -5.82 -13.72
C TYR A 270 -1.64 -5.04 -14.69
N ASP A 271 -1.89 -3.77 -14.38
CA ASP A 271 -2.64 -2.87 -15.25
C ASP A 271 -1.81 -2.44 -16.47
N ILE A 272 -0.51 -2.17 -16.23
CA ILE A 272 0.48 -1.78 -17.22
C ILE A 272 1.67 -2.73 -17.11
N VAL A 273 2.07 -3.37 -18.20
CA VAL A 273 3.28 -4.19 -18.29
C VAL A 273 4.31 -3.47 -19.15
N LEU A 274 5.54 -3.38 -18.67
CA LEU A 274 6.67 -2.75 -19.32
C LEU A 274 7.68 -3.82 -19.74
N ILE A 275 7.74 -4.13 -21.03
CA ILE A 275 8.67 -5.11 -21.60
C ILE A 275 10.05 -4.47 -21.71
N ASP A 276 10.99 -4.98 -20.91
CA ASP A 276 12.41 -4.57 -20.90
C ASP A 276 12.65 -3.03 -20.81
N ASP A 277 11.83 -2.32 -20.05
CA ASP A 277 11.96 -0.86 -19.91
C ASP A 277 12.91 -0.48 -18.76
N GLN A 278 14.21 -0.35 -19.04
CA GLN A 278 15.24 0.03 -18.05
C GLN A 278 15.13 1.48 -17.51
N THR A 279 13.98 2.14 -17.67
CA THR A 279 13.62 3.46 -17.13
C THR A 279 12.46 3.34 -16.13
N VAL A 280 12.18 4.38 -15.33
CA VAL A 280 10.87 4.51 -14.62
C VAL A 280 9.97 5.59 -15.25
N GLN A 281 10.22 5.97 -16.51
CA GLN A 281 9.58 7.13 -17.13
C GLN A 281 8.05 7.05 -17.12
N VAL A 282 7.47 5.86 -17.33
CA VAL A 282 6.01 5.65 -17.27
C VAL A 282 5.45 5.93 -15.88
N ALA A 283 6.10 5.46 -14.81
CA ALA A 283 5.69 5.72 -13.44
C ALA A 283 5.84 7.22 -13.08
N ARG A 284 6.94 7.85 -13.50
CA ARG A 284 7.18 9.28 -13.27
C ARG A 284 6.15 10.16 -13.97
N ASN A 285 5.85 9.92 -15.25
CA ASN A 285 4.80 10.64 -16.00
C ASN A 285 3.43 10.59 -15.29
N ILE A 286 3.12 9.51 -14.57
CA ILE A 286 1.89 9.36 -13.79
C ILE A 286 1.95 10.18 -12.51
N ILE A 287 3.08 10.17 -11.79
CA ILE A 287 3.32 11.01 -10.60
C ILE A 287 3.25 12.50 -10.97
N ASP A 288 3.84 12.88 -12.10
CA ASP A 288 3.85 14.26 -12.61
C ASP A 288 2.41 14.72 -12.92
N LEU A 289 1.61 13.94 -13.63
CA LEU A 289 0.21 14.28 -13.91
C LEU A 289 -0.66 14.42 -12.64
N VAL A 290 -0.43 13.57 -11.64
CA VAL A 290 -1.10 13.67 -10.32
C VAL A 290 -0.64 14.92 -9.54
N THR A 291 0.56 15.42 -9.82
CA THR A 291 1.12 16.64 -9.23
C THR A 291 0.62 17.91 -9.95
N GLU A 292 0.57 17.92 -11.28
CA GLU A 292 0.08 19.05 -12.08
C GLU A 292 -1.39 19.39 -11.80
N SER A 293 -2.22 18.38 -11.51
CA SER A 293 -3.64 18.61 -11.17
C SER A 293 -3.83 19.51 -9.93
N ARG A 294 -2.85 19.52 -9.01
CA ARG A 294 -2.81 20.41 -7.84
C ARG A 294 -2.66 21.88 -8.25
N LEU A 295 -1.80 22.17 -9.23
CA LEU A 295 -1.53 23.53 -9.72
C LEU A 295 -2.76 24.12 -10.42
N ILE A 296 -3.41 23.32 -11.27
CA ILE A 296 -4.64 23.72 -11.97
C ILE A 296 -5.77 24.01 -10.95
N ARG A 297 -5.91 23.15 -9.93
CA ARG A 297 -6.89 23.36 -8.84
C ARG A 297 -6.58 24.62 -8.01
N SER A 298 -5.31 24.91 -7.69
CA SER A 298 -4.95 26.12 -6.92
C SER A 298 -5.15 27.41 -7.71
N GLN A 299 -4.92 27.40 -9.02
CA GLN A 299 -5.18 28.56 -9.88
C GLN A 299 -6.70 28.80 -10.06
N HIS A 300 -7.49 27.73 -10.16
CA HIS A 300 -8.95 27.85 -10.19
C HIS A 300 -9.56 28.28 -8.84
N SER A 301 -9.01 27.88 -7.69
CA SER A 301 -9.47 28.40 -6.39
C SER A 301 -9.10 29.87 -6.20
N ALA A 302 -7.89 30.30 -6.55
CA ALA A 302 -7.48 31.71 -6.48
C ALA A 302 -8.38 32.61 -7.35
N SER A 303 -8.53 32.28 -8.64
CA SER A 303 -9.39 33.05 -9.55
C SER A 303 -10.89 33.00 -9.21
N SER A 304 -11.33 32.02 -8.41
CA SER A 304 -12.69 31.98 -7.84
C SER A 304 -12.82 32.89 -6.61
N ILE A 305 -11.78 32.99 -5.79
CA ILE A 305 -11.73 33.92 -4.65
C ILE A 305 -11.72 35.38 -5.16
N ASP A 306 -10.93 35.70 -6.19
CA ASP A 306 -10.92 37.04 -6.80
C ASP A 306 -12.32 37.44 -7.31
N ARG A 307 -13.07 36.51 -7.91
CA ARG A 307 -14.46 36.72 -8.31
C ARG A 307 -15.41 36.90 -7.12
N ALA A 308 -15.19 36.21 -6.00
CA ALA A 308 -15.99 36.38 -4.78
C ALA A 308 -15.73 37.73 -4.08
N VAL A 309 -14.49 38.23 -4.11
CA VAL A 309 -14.12 39.56 -3.60
C VAL A 309 -14.65 40.68 -4.49
N ALA A 310 -14.61 40.50 -5.82
CA ALA A 310 -15.23 41.43 -6.77
C ALA A 310 -16.78 41.47 -6.68
N SER A 311 -17.41 40.39 -6.19
CA SER A 311 -18.87 40.31 -6.00
C SER A 311 -19.34 40.97 -4.70
N SER A 312 -18.52 40.95 -3.65
CA SER A 312 -18.91 41.39 -2.29
C SER A 312 -18.67 42.88 -1.99
N THR A 313 -18.12 43.65 -2.92
CA THR A 313 -17.77 45.08 -2.74
C THR A 313 -18.88 46.08 -3.09
N SER A 314 -20.07 45.62 -3.50
CA SER A 314 -21.24 46.49 -3.75
C SER A 314 -22.09 46.73 -2.49
N CYS A 315 -21.48 47.25 -1.41
CA CYS A 315 -22.22 47.79 -0.27
C CYS A 315 -21.99 49.29 -0.13
N ARG A 316 -23.08 50.07 -0.08
CA ARG A 316 -23.10 51.52 -0.26
C ARG A 316 -22.93 52.21 1.09
N ILE A 317 -21.72 52.69 1.39
CA ILE A 317 -21.47 53.53 2.56
C ILE A 317 -21.97 54.96 2.25
N GLU A 318 -23.05 55.38 2.92
CA GLU A 318 -23.48 56.77 2.92
C GLU A 318 -22.71 57.56 3.98
N VAL A 319 -22.31 58.78 3.65
CA VAL A 319 -21.50 59.65 4.52
C VAL A 319 -22.42 60.46 5.42
N VAL A 320 -22.18 60.39 6.73
CA VAL A 320 -22.71 61.33 7.72
C VAL A 320 -21.54 61.87 8.53
N GLU A 321 -21.29 63.17 8.44
CA GLU A 321 -20.33 63.87 9.28
C GLU A 321 -21.01 64.37 10.55
N GLU A 322 -20.47 64.07 11.74
CA GLU A 322 -20.67 64.92 12.92
C GLU A 322 -19.51 64.79 13.93
N GLN A 323 -19.46 65.67 14.93
CA GLN A 323 -18.18 66.17 15.45
C GLN A 323 -17.75 65.68 16.85
N GLN A 324 -16.50 65.21 16.92
CA GLN A 324 -15.46 65.70 17.86
C GLN A 324 -15.71 65.69 19.38
N GLN A 325 -15.00 64.80 20.11
CA GLN A 325 -14.39 65.15 21.42
C GLN A 325 -13.22 64.21 21.83
N ARG A 326 -12.47 64.58 22.90
CA ARG A 326 -11.17 64.00 23.31
C ARG A 326 -11.18 63.36 24.70
N ARG A 327 -10.34 62.33 24.89
CA ARG A 327 -9.64 61.80 26.11
C ARG A 327 -8.83 60.55 25.66
N GLU A 328 -7.61 60.18 26.09
CA GLU A 328 -6.87 60.20 27.38
C GLU A 328 -7.44 59.16 28.39
N GLU A 329 -6.74 58.12 28.88
CA GLU A 329 -5.37 57.59 28.65
C GLU A 329 -5.42 56.03 28.35
N THR A 330 -4.61 55.03 28.78
CA THR A 330 -3.46 54.88 29.74
C THR A 330 -2.58 53.63 29.48
N ASP A 331 -1.35 53.64 30.03
CA ASP A 331 -0.39 52.53 30.36
C ASP A 331 -0.99 51.38 31.24
N LYS A 332 -0.44 50.17 31.50
CA LYS A 332 0.74 49.34 31.09
C LYS A 332 0.53 47.82 31.54
N PRO A 333 1.50 46.85 31.62
CA PRO A 333 1.21 45.41 31.48
C PRO A 333 1.70 44.49 32.66
N HIS A 334 2.04 43.22 32.35
CA HIS A 334 2.53 42.10 33.20
C HIS A 334 1.40 41.18 33.76
N THR A 335 1.62 39.88 34.08
CA THR A 335 2.87 39.20 34.53
C THR A 335 2.99 37.73 34.05
N VAL A 336 4.20 37.16 34.17
CA VAL A 336 4.56 35.75 33.91
C VAL A 336 4.20 34.83 35.07
N ALA A 337 3.90 33.55 34.79
CA ALA A 337 4.03 32.44 35.74
C ALA A 337 4.53 31.16 35.01
N THR A 338 5.28 30.31 35.70
CA THR A 338 5.84 29.03 35.19
C THR A 338 5.38 27.86 36.08
N ASP A 339 6.05 26.70 35.95
CA ASP A 339 6.06 25.55 36.88
C ASP A 339 4.90 24.54 36.74
N VAL A 340 5.06 23.22 36.98
CA VAL A 340 6.28 22.37 37.14
C VAL A 340 5.99 20.92 36.68
N LYS A 341 7.02 20.07 36.57
CA LYS A 341 6.92 18.63 36.21
C LYS A 341 6.39 17.78 37.38
N GLU A 342 5.78 16.63 37.08
CA GLU A 342 5.87 15.44 37.96
C GLU A 342 5.89 14.12 37.17
N LYS A 343 6.29 13.01 37.83
CA LYS A 343 6.67 11.74 37.18
C LYS A 343 6.68 10.58 38.19
N CYS A 344 5.99 9.45 37.91
CA CYS A 344 5.99 8.22 38.73
C CYS A 344 5.99 6.93 37.87
N ASN A 345 6.43 5.80 38.46
CA ASN A 345 6.63 4.49 37.81
C ASN A 345 6.08 3.33 38.68
N GLU A 346 5.63 2.24 38.02
CA GLU A 346 5.71 0.82 38.47
C GLU A 346 4.90 0.36 39.71
N PRO A 347 4.75 -0.97 40.02
CA PRO A 347 5.44 -2.17 39.48
C PRO A 347 4.52 -3.35 39.01
N ASN A 348 5.16 -4.50 38.71
CA ASN A 348 4.60 -5.77 38.22
C ASN A 348 3.94 -6.68 39.28
N GLU A 349 3.11 -7.65 38.85
CA GLU A 349 3.12 -9.03 39.37
C GLU A 349 2.69 -10.04 38.27
N ALA A 350 2.92 -11.35 38.46
CA ALA A 350 2.70 -12.41 37.45
C ALA A 350 2.22 -13.75 38.06
N LYS A 351 1.56 -14.61 37.25
CA LYS A 351 1.22 -16.02 37.56
C LYS A 351 0.97 -16.86 36.30
N ASN A 352 1.06 -18.19 36.44
CA ASN A 352 1.18 -19.15 35.34
C ASN A 352 -0.08 -19.99 35.05
N ASN A 353 -0.06 -20.60 33.85
CA ASN A 353 -0.40 -21.99 33.50
C ASN A 353 -1.70 -22.37 32.75
N ALA A 354 -1.47 -23.28 31.79
CA ALA A 354 -2.33 -24.37 31.27
C ALA A 354 -3.31 -24.11 30.10
N TYR A 355 -2.87 -24.55 28.90
CA TYR A 355 -3.61 -25.28 27.84
C TYR A 355 -5.09 -24.97 27.53
N VAL A 356 -5.35 -24.57 26.27
CA VAL A 356 -6.11 -25.34 25.27
C VAL A 356 -5.70 -24.84 23.86
N SER A 357 -6.07 -25.53 22.79
CA SER A 357 -5.70 -25.21 21.40
C SER A 357 -6.51 -24.05 20.80
N ASP A 358 -5.84 -22.97 20.40
CA ASP A 358 -6.47 -21.84 19.71
C ASP A 358 -6.63 -22.09 18.20
N LEU A 359 -7.88 -22.06 17.73
CA LEU A 359 -8.25 -21.95 16.32
C LEU A 359 -9.36 -20.90 16.16
N ASN A 360 -9.10 -19.71 16.72
CA ASN A 360 -9.83 -18.47 16.51
C ASN A 360 -8.86 -17.31 16.74
N MET A 361 -8.91 -16.27 15.91
CA MET A 361 -8.04 -15.09 16.06
C MET A 361 -8.86 -13.80 15.98
N ASP A 362 -9.74 -13.59 16.97
CA ASP A 362 -10.43 -12.32 17.17
C ASP A 362 -9.42 -11.22 17.53
N VAL A 363 -9.33 -10.19 16.70
CA VAL A 363 -8.45 -9.03 16.92
C VAL A 363 -9.29 -7.88 17.48
N GLY A 364 -9.34 -7.78 18.80
CA GLY A 364 -10.11 -6.76 19.50
C GLY A 364 -9.66 -5.33 19.18
N VAL A 365 -10.53 -4.58 18.48
CA VAL A 365 -10.56 -3.12 18.49
C VAL A 365 -11.98 -2.72 18.89
N ALA A 366 -12.12 -1.96 19.98
CA ALA A 366 -13.43 -1.62 20.53
C ALA A 366 -14.19 -0.64 19.62
N GLY A 367 -15.24 -1.14 18.98
CA GLY A 367 -16.09 -0.41 18.05
C GLY A 367 -16.72 -1.38 17.05
N GLU A 368 -17.95 -1.82 17.32
CA GLU A 368 -18.63 -2.85 16.53
C GLU A 368 -18.94 -2.37 15.11
N VAL A 369 -18.05 -2.71 14.16
CA VAL A 369 -18.32 -2.58 12.74
C VAL A 369 -19.27 -3.72 12.34
N MET A 370 -20.57 -3.44 12.37
CA MET A 370 -21.63 -4.33 11.90
C MET A 370 -21.46 -4.62 10.40
N ALA A 371 -20.77 -5.71 10.08
CA ALA A 371 -20.47 -6.14 8.72
C ALA A 371 -21.44 -7.24 8.27
N LEU A 372 -22.34 -6.91 7.35
CA LEU A 372 -23.27 -7.87 6.74
C LEU A 372 -22.52 -8.79 5.77
N LYS A 373 -22.51 -10.09 6.04
CA LYS A 373 -21.83 -11.12 5.25
C LYS A 373 -22.82 -11.80 4.31
N ILE A 374 -22.54 -11.73 3.01
CA ILE A 374 -23.34 -12.41 1.98
C ILE A 374 -22.50 -13.55 1.37
N GLY A 375 -22.96 -14.79 1.54
CA GLY A 375 -22.34 -15.99 0.99
C GLY A 375 -23.03 -16.42 -0.31
N PHE A 376 -22.25 -16.92 -1.27
CA PHE A 376 -22.74 -17.46 -2.54
C PHE A 376 -22.52 -18.98 -2.57
N LEU A 377 -23.60 -19.74 -2.62
CA LEU A 377 -23.61 -21.21 -2.55
C LEU A 377 -24.18 -21.79 -3.85
N ASN A 378 -23.29 -21.99 -4.81
CA ASN A 378 -23.62 -22.37 -6.19
C ASN A 378 -23.18 -23.82 -6.54
N PHE A 379 -22.98 -24.66 -5.52
CA PHE A 379 -22.72 -26.10 -5.62
C PHE A 379 -22.99 -26.80 -4.28
N ASN A 380 -23.31 -28.10 -4.31
CA ASN A 380 -23.47 -28.98 -3.13
C ASN A 380 -24.37 -28.42 -2.01
N VAL A 381 -25.43 -27.69 -2.37
CA VAL A 381 -26.32 -26.94 -1.47
C VAL A 381 -26.76 -27.78 -0.27
N ASP A 382 -27.29 -28.99 -0.50
CA ASP A 382 -27.84 -29.89 0.52
C ASP A 382 -26.84 -30.37 1.58
N THR A 383 -25.52 -30.16 1.38
CA THR A 383 -24.46 -30.55 2.32
C THR A 383 -23.63 -29.38 2.85
N LEU A 384 -23.83 -28.18 2.31
CA LEU A 384 -23.05 -26.99 2.68
C LEU A 384 -23.91 -25.85 3.25
N LEU A 385 -25.23 -25.85 3.04
CA LEU A 385 -26.12 -24.76 3.46
C LEU A 385 -26.05 -24.47 4.96
N ASP A 386 -26.13 -25.50 5.82
CA ASP A 386 -26.04 -25.32 7.28
C ASP A 386 -24.69 -24.71 7.71
N ASN A 387 -23.60 -25.12 7.07
CA ASN A 387 -22.26 -24.57 7.33
C ASN A 387 -22.14 -23.11 6.86
N PHE A 388 -22.79 -22.75 5.75
CA PHE A 388 -22.84 -21.37 5.27
C PHE A 388 -23.71 -20.49 6.17
N LEU A 389 -24.85 -20.99 6.67
CA LEU A 389 -25.73 -20.25 7.59
C LEU A 389 -25.10 -19.98 8.98
N VAL A 390 -24.02 -20.67 9.34
CA VAL A 390 -23.19 -20.35 10.52
C VAL A 390 -22.18 -19.22 10.23
N GLY A 391 -21.76 -19.05 8.97
CA GLY A 391 -20.72 -18.10 8.57
C GLY A 391 -21.21 -16.77 7.98
N TYR A 392 -22.42 -16.76 7.39
CA TYR A 392 -22.97 -15.65 6.61
C TYR A 392 -24.39 -15.28 7.07
N ASP A 393 -24.70 -13.99 7.15
CA ASP A 393 -26.02 -13.47 7.51
C ASP A 393 -27.07 -13.68 6.40
N ILE A 394 -26.61 -13.76 5.14
CA ILE A 394 -27.42 -14.07 3.96
C ILE A 394 -26.66 -15.10 3.13
N VAL A 395 -27.33 -16.19 2.74
CA VAL A 395 -26.80 -17.19 1.80
C VAL A 395 -27.66 -17.17 0.53
N LEU A 396 -27.02 -16.89 -0.60
CA LEU A 396 -27.63 -16.91 -1.92
C LEU A 396 -27.36 -18.26 -2.58
N ILE A 397 -28.42 -18.96 -2.98
CA ILE A 397 -28.36 -20.33 -3.51
C ILE A 397 -28.53 -20.27 -5.02
N ASP A 398 -27.58 -20.84 -5.77
CA ASP A 398 -27.49 -20.82 -7.24
C ASP A 398 -27.57 -19.43 -7.91
N ASP A 399 -27.40 -18.35 -7.14
CA ASP A 399 -27.29 -16.98 -7.66
C ASP A 399 -25.84 -16.72 -8.11
N GLN A 400 -25.65 -16.58 -9.42
CA GLN A 400 -24.38 -16.19 -10.03
C GLN A 400 -24.31 -14.68 -10.32
N THR A 401 -25.29 -13.91 -9.83
CA THR A 401 -25.38 -12.46 -10.00
C THR A 401 -25.05 -11.72 -8.71
N VAL A 402 -24.53 -10.50 -8.83
CA VAL A 402 -24.33 -9.60 -7.66
C VAL A 402 -25.58 -8.75 -7.36
N GLN A 403 -26.76 -9.11 -7.89
CA GLN A 403 -27.91 -8.20 -7.90
C GLN A 403 -28.55 -8.04 -6.51
N VAL A 404 -28.56 -9.08 -5.66
CA VAL A 404 -29.03 -8.94 -4.27
C VAL A 404 -28.09 -8.03 -3.47
N ALA A 405 -26.77 -8.18 -3.63
CA ALA A 405 -25.79 -7.30 -2.99
C ALA A 405 -25.93 -5.84 -3.47
N ARG A 406 -26.15 -5.61 -4.77
CA ARG A 406 -26.48 -4.29 -5.33
C ARG A 406 -27.75 -3.72 -4.69
N ASN A 407 -28.86 -4.47 -4.69
CA ASN A 407 -30.13 -4.00 -4.12
C ASN A 407 -30.00 -3.60 -2.64
N ILE A 408 -29.15 -4.30 -1.87
CA ILE A 408 -28.87 -3.96 -0.45
C ILE A 408 -28.05 -2.67 -0.35
N ILE A 409 -27.04 -2.48 -1.21
CA ILE A 409 -26.26 -1.23 -1.28
C ILE A 409 -27.18 -0.06 -1.64
N ASP A 410 -27.98 -0.21 -2.69
CA ASP A 410 -28.91 0.81 -3.20
C ASP A 410 -29.91 1.23 -2.10
N LEU A 411 -30.50 0.26 -1.39
CA LEU A 411 -31.39 0.48 -0.24
C LEU A 411 -30.70 1.25 0.90
N VAL A 412 -29.43 0.94 1.20
CA VAL A 412 -28.63 1.63 2.23
C VAL A 412 -28.23 3.03 1.80
N THR A 413 -27.96 3.28 0.52
CA THR A 413 -27.69 4.62 0.00
C THR A 413 -28.95 5.49 -0.03
N ASP A 414 -30.08 4.97 -0.51
CA ASP A 414 -31.36 5.70 -0.52
C ASP A 414 -31.84 6.01 0.91
N SER A 415 -31.65 5.07 1.85
CA SER A 415 -31.91 5.31 3.28
C SER A 415 -31.06 6.45 3.86
N ARG A 416 -29.85 6.70 3.33
CA ARG A 416 -29.01 7.85 3.72
C ARG A 416 -29.46 9.14 3.03
N VAL A 417 -29.95 9.08 1.80
CA VAL A 417 -30.53 10.24 1.08
C VAL A 417 -31.83 10.70 1.73
N ILE A 418 -32.73 9.78 2.11
CA ILE A 418 -33.97 10.10 2.82
C ILE A 418 -33.66 10.76 4.19
N ARG A 419 -32.66 10.24 4.92
CA ARG A 419 -32.20 10.84 6.20
C ARG A 419 -31.49 12.19 6.04
N SER A 420 -31.00 12.57 4.85
CA SER A 420 -30.42 13.90 4.62
C SER A 420 -31.43 14.95 4.12
N GLN A 421 -32.62 14.54 3.69
CA GLN A 421 -33.67 15.44 3.19
C GLN A 421 -34.82 15.71 4.18
N HIS A 422 -35.08 14.81 5.15
CA HIS A 422 -36.17 14.99 6.12
C HIS A 422 -35.70 15.46 7.50
N SER A 423 -35.43 16.77 7.62
CA SER A 423 -35.51 17.47 8.90
C SER A 423 -36.89 18.15 9.06
N ALA A 424 -37.58 17.82 10.15
CA ALA A 424 -38.87 18.33 10.60
C ALA A 424 -40.16 17.96 9.80
N SER A 425 -41.16 17.51 10.58
CA SER A 425 -42.59 17.32 10.26
C SER A 425 -43.04 16.12 9.40
N SER A 426 -44.22 15.60 9.77
CA SER A 426 -45.08 14.67 8.99
C SER A 426 -44.56 13.25 8.75
N ILE A 427 -44.47 12.43 9.81
CA ILE A 427 -44.55 10.97 9.69
C ILE A 427 -46.03 10.59 9.51
N ASP A 428 -46.51 10.51 8.26
CA ASP A 428 -47.71 9.72 7.94
C ASP A 428 -47.80 9.38 6.44
N ARG A 429 -48.48 8.27 6.11
CA ARG A 429 -48.81 7.74 4.76
C ARG A 429 -47.65 7.29 3.83
N ALA A 430 -47.26 6.02 3.95
CA ALA A 430 -46.68 5.26 2.83
C ALA A 430 -47.00 3.74 2.82
N VAL A 431 -48.18 3.32 3.33
CA VAL A 431 -48.62 1.91 3.30
C VAL A 431 -49.50 1.67 2.08
N GLY A 432 -48.94 1.09 1.00
CA GLY A 432 -49.48 1.26 -0.36
C GLY A 432 -49.30 0.11 -1.36
N LYS A 433 -49.55 -1.14 -0.95
CA LYS A 433 -49.69 -2.36 -1.79
C LYS A 433 -48.45 -2.87 -2.57
N LEU A 434 -48.14 -4.13 -2.32
CA LEU A 434 -47.21 -4.98 -3.08
C LEU A 434 -47.87 -5.56 -4.34
N HIS A 435 -47.05 -6.13 -5.23
CA HIS A 435 -47.37 -7.44 -5.81
C HIS A 435 -46.12 -8.33 -5.92
N ASP A 436 -46.32 -9.60 -5.60
CA ASP A 436 -45.47 -10.80 -5.79
C ASP A 436 -44.07 -10.83 -5.13
N GLY A 437 -43.72 -11.99 -4.55
CA GLY A 437 -42.47 -12.21 -3.77
C GLY A 437 -42.63 -12.26 -2.24
N SER A 438 -43.86 -12.30 -1.72
CA SER A 438 -44.20 -12.03 -0.32
C SER A 438 -43.95 -13.17 0.69
N PHE A 439 -42.69 -13.62 0.84
CA PHE A 439 -42.28 -14.40 2.04
C PHE A 439 -40.87 -14.06 2.56
N LEU A 440 -39.88 -13.76 1.70
CA LEU A 440 -38.56 -13.29 2.16
C LEU A 440 -38.61 -11.85 2.69
N PHE A 441 -39.33 -10.97 1.99
CA PHE A 441 -39.31 -9.51 2.25
C PHE A 441 -39.85 -9.12 3.64
N SER A 442 -40.86 -9.82 4.15
CA SER A 442 -41.40 -9.56 5.49
C SER A 442 -40.43 -9.97 6.59
N SER A 443 -39.75 -11.12 6.45
CA SER A 443 -38.71 -11.54 7.41
C SER A 443 -37.53 -10.58 7.44
N ILE A 444 -37.06 -10.11 6.27
CA ILE A 444 -35.94 -9.14 6.19
C ILE A 444 -36.33 -7.80 6.85
N LEU A 445 -37.51 -7.26 6.54
CA LEU A 445 -38.01 -6.03 7.19
C LEU A 445 -38.21 -6.19 8.70
N LEU A 446 -38.70 -7.34 9.16
CA LEU A 446 -38.89 -7.60 10.60
C LEU A 446 -37.54 -7.72 11.33
N HIS A 447 -36.52 -8.33 10.70
CA HIS A 447 -35.18 -8.41 11.27
C HIS A 447 -34.50 -7.03 11.33
N LEU A 448 -34.68 -6.19 10.30
CA LEU A 448 -34.15 -4.83 10.27
C LEU A 448 -34.83 -3.91 11.30
N ASP A 449 -36.15 -4.02 11.51
CA ASP A 449 -36.85 -3.26 12.55
C ASP A 449 -36.44 -3.72 13.96
N LEU A 450 -36.21 -5.02 14.17
CA LEU A 450 -35.63 -5.55 15.42
C LEU A 450 -34.19 -5.07 15.68
N LEU A 451 -33.36 -4.96 14.63
CA LEU A 451 -32.02 -4.40 14.71
C LEU A 451 -32.05 -2.90 15.05
N PHE A 452 -32.88 -2.10 14.38
CA PHE A 452 -32.99 -0.67 14.69
C PHE A 452 -33.56 -0.38 16.08
N ARG A 453 -34.49 -1.20 16.59
CA ARG A 453 -35.02 -1.07 17.96
C ARG A 453 -34.01 -1.43 19.06
N ARG A 454 -32.86 -2.03 18.73
CA ARG A 454 -31.75 -2.25 19.68
C ARG A 454 -30.75 -1.07 19.76
N CYS A 455 -30.91 -0.04 18.93
CA CYS A 455 -30.01 1.11 18.86
C CYS A 455 -30.58 2.38 19.53
N HIS A 456 -31.40 2.22 20.57
CA HIS A 456 -32.04 3.32 21.32
C HIS A 456 -32.04 3.07 22.83
#